data_AF-A0A954UH52-F1
#
_entry.id   AF-A0A954UH52-F1
#
_cell.length_a   1.000
_cell.length_b   1.000
_cell.length_c   1.000
_cell.angle_alpha   90.00
_cell.angle_beta   90.00
_cell.angle_gamma   90.00
#
_symmetry.space_group_name_H-M   'P 1'
#
loop_
_entity.id
_entity.type
_entity.pdbx_description
1 polymer ?
#
loop_
_entity_poly.entity_id
_entity_poly.type
_entity_poly.pdbx_seq_one_letter_code
_entity_poly.pdbx_strand_id
1 'polypeptide(L)'
;KQFAGFMDDVDAIILPVHAHPAMLHGTVWPYEQSERSEDKYSYCYFCLLSGRYPAGTVRVDVTTEGLPIGVQIIGREYRDDIVLRVMAELEAAFGGWQPPANTTESR
;
A
#
# COMPACT_ATOMS: atom_id res chain seq x y z
N LYS A 1 -1.32 14.28 -19.88
CA LYS A 1 0.03 13.93 -20.41
C LYS A 1 1.11 13.81 -19.32
N GLN A 2 0.91 14.30 -18.09
CA GLN A 2 1.98 14.34 -17.08
C GLN A 2 2.41 12.97 -16.50
N PHE A 3 1.47 12.09 -16.16
CA PHE A 3 1.83 10.83 -15.49
C PHE A 3 2.51 9.79 -16.40
N ALA A 4 1.99 9.60 -17.62
CA ALA A 4 2.58 8.66 -18.56
C ALA A 4 4.03 9.04 -18.93
N GLY A 5 4.30 10.34 -19.12
CA GLY A 5 5.66 10.83 -19.36
C GLY A 5 6.58 10.66 -18.15
N PHE A 6 6.07 10.80 -16.93
CA PHE A 6 6.85 10.50 -15.72
C PHE A 6 7.23 9.02 -15.65
N MET A 7 6.28 8.12 -15.98
CA MET A 7 6.53 6.67 -16.00
C MET A 7 7.47 6.23 -17.12
N ASP A 8 7.82 7.10 -18.08
CA ASP A 8 8.86 6.79 -19.08
C ASP A 8 10.26 6.82 -18.46
N ASP A 9 10.48 7.65 -17.44
CA ASP A 9 11.76 7.85 -16.77
C ASP A 9 12.00 6.88 -15.59
N VAL A 10 10.95 6.24 -15.09
CA VAL A 10 11.02 5.31 -13.95
C VAL A 10 10.37 3.96 -14.26
N ASP A 11 10.91 2.89 -13.70
CA ASP A 11 10.36 1.54 -13.89
C ASP A 11 9.16 1.24 -12.99
N ALA A 12 9.16 1.78 -11.77
CA ALA A 12 8.08 1.63 -10.81
C ALA A 12 8.02 2.81 -9.82
N ILE A 13 6.84 3.06 -9.27
CA ILE A 13 6.62 3.98 -8.16
C ILE A 13 6.33 3.17 -6.90
N ILE A 14 6.95 3.56 -5.78
CA ILE A 14 6.69 2.96 -4.46
C ILE A 14 6.11 4.04 -3.55
N LEU A 15 5.02 3.70 -2.87
CA LEU A 15 4.31 4.60 -1.96
C LEU A 15 3.59 3.81 -0.84
N PRO A 16 3.20 4.43 0.28
CA PRO A 16 2.39 3.76 1.29
C PRO A 16 1.03 3.32 0.73
N VAL A 17 0.52 2.17 1.15
CA VAL A 17 -0.86 1.73 0.79
C VAL A 17 -1.91 2.66 1.41
N HIS A 18 -1.63 3.07 2.64
CA HIS A 18 -2.49 3.94 3.44
C HIS A 18 -1.60 4.76 4.38
N ALA A 19 -2.05 5.95 4.75
CA ALA A 19 -1.31 6.80 5.67
C ALA A 19 -1.30 6.26 7.12
N HIS A 20 -2.24 5.35 7.45
CA HIS A 20 -2.44 4.83 8.80
C HIS A 20 -2.63 3.31 8.81
N PRO A 21 -2.28 2.64 9.93
CA PRO A 21 -2.55 1.22 10.13
C PRO A 21 -4.05 0.93 10.27
N ALA A 22 -4.40 -0.36 10.44
CA ALA A 22 -5.79 -0.78 10.59
C ALA A 22 -6.50 -0.01 11.73
N MET A 23 -7.64 0.58 11.41
CA MET A 23 -8.46 1.31 12.38
C MET A 23 -9.36 0.37 13.17
N LEU A 24 -9.70 0.77 14.39
CA LEU A 24 -10.67 0.07 15.21
C LEU A 24 -12.07 0.13 14.57
N HIS A 25 -12.79 -0.98 14.55
CA HIS A 25 -14.16 -0.99 14.02
C HIS A 25 -15.09 -0.13 14.88
N GLY A 26 -16.02 0.58 14.22
CA GLY A 26 -17.02 1.41 14.90
C GLY A 26 -16.51 2.77 15.37
N THR A 27 -15.25 3.12 15.11
CA THR A 27 -14.74 4.48 15.32
C THR A 27 -15.03 5.36 14.10
N VAL A 28 -15.30 6.64 14.34
CA VAL A 28 -15.37 7.67 13.29
C VAL A 28 -14.01 7.79 12.61
N TRP A 29 -14.00 8.00 11.29
CA TRP A 29 -12.78 8.19 10.51
C TRP A 29 -12.00 9.37 11.12
N PRO A 30 -10.79 9.17 11.69
CA PRO A 30 -10.07 10.21 12.45
C PRO A 30 -9.86 11.51 11.65
N TYR A 31 -9.89 11.38 10.33
CA TYR A 31 -9.60 12.41 9.36
C TYR A 31 -10.82 13.25 8.96
N GLU A 32 -12.01 12.89 9.43
CA GLU A 32 -13.18 13.79 9.31
C GLU A 32 -12.91 15.12 10.04
N GLN A 33 -12.02 15.10 11.04
CA GLN A 33 -11.52 16.28 11.77
C GLN A 33 -10.13 16.76 11.29
N SER A 34 -9.45 16.03 10.40
CA SER A 34 -8.16 16.48 9.88
C SER A 34 -8.35 17.43 8.69
N GLU A 35 -7.63 18.55 8.71
CA GLU A 35 -7.61 19.48 7.58
C GLU A 35 -6.71 19.00 6.44
N ARG A 36 -5.87 17.98 6.69
CA ARG A 36 -4.99 17.38 5.68
C ARG A 36 -5.80 16.47 4.76
N SER A 37 -5.62 16.64 3.45
CA SER A 37 -6.26 15.82 2.43
C SER A 37 -5.60 14.46 2.26
N GLU A 38 -4.30 14.35 2.51
CA GLU A 38 -3.47 13.12 2.41
C GLU A 38 -3.95 11.98 3.33
N ASP A 39 -4.60 12.39 4.40
CA ASP A 39 -5.19 11.62 5.47
C ASP A 39 -6.53 10.97 5.06
N LYS A 40 -7.21 11.52 4.05
CA LYS A 40 -8.59 11.16 3.71
C LYS A 40 -8.68 10.07 2.64
N TYR A 41 -7.57 9.76 1.97
CA TYR A 41 -7.58 8.90 0.79
C TYR A 41 -6.57 7.77 0.91
N SER A 42 -7.02 6.55 0.63
CA SER A 42 -6.09 5.47 0.31
C SER A 42 -5.37 5.83 -0.98
N TYR A 43 -4.04 5.73 -0.96
CA TYR A 43 -3.25 5.97 -2.16
C TYR A 43 -3.53 4.96 -3.28
N CYS A 44 -4.20 3.84 -2.96
CA CYS A 44 -4.72 2.89 -3.95
C CYS A 44 -5.70 3.52 -4.97
N TYR A 45 -6.37 4.63 -4.64
CA TYR A 45 -7.31 5.29 -5.54
C TYR A 45 -6.66 5.66 -6.89
N PHE A 46 -5.38 6.01 -6.86
CA PHE A 46 -4.65 6.39 -8.07
C PHE A 46 -4.56 5.23 -9.09
N CYS A 47 -4.29 4.01 -8.64
CA CYS A 47 -4.23 2.83 -9.50
C CYS A 47 -5.61 2.35 -9.94
N LEU A 48 -6.59 2.38 -9.02
CA LEU A 48 -7.96 1.93 -9.27
C LEU A 48 -8.66 2.75 -10.36
N LEU A 49 -8.46 4.08 -10.38
CA LEU A 49 -9.14 4.96 -11.33
C LEU A 49 -8.47 5.01 -12.70
N SER A 50 -7.18 4.66 -12.79
CA SER A 50 -6.44 4.73 -14.04
C SER A 50 -6.59 3.47 -14.90
N GLY A 51 -6.85 2.31 -14.30
CA GLY A 51 -7.22 1.04 -14.96
C GLY A 51 -6.19 0.46 -15.95
N ARG A 52 -5.11 1.20 -16.22
CA ARG A 52 -4.08 0.91 -17.22
C ARG A 52 -2.74 0.53 -16.60
N TYR A 53 -2.50 0.93 -15.35
CA TYR A 53 -1.24 0.69 -14.65
C TYR A 53 -1.39 -0.49 -13.68
N PRO A 54 -0.54 -1.53 -13.78
CA PRO A 54 -0.53 -2.61 -12.83
C PRO A 54 -0.05 -2.09 -11.48
N ALA A 55 -0.65 -2.59 -10.42
CA ALA A 55 -0.24 -2.26 -9.07
C ALA A 55 -0.38 -3.46 -8.14
N GLY A 56 0.55 -3.57 -7.19
CA GLY A 56 0.56 -4.62 -6.20
C GLY A 56 0.96 -4.05 -4.84
N THR A 57 0.59 -4.74 -3.76
CA THR A 57 0.90 -4.31 -2.40
C THR A 57 1.64 -5.41 -1.66
N VAL A 58 2.65 -5.01 -0.89
CA VAL A 58 3.48 -5.92 -0.12
C VAL A 58 3.64 -5.38 1.30
N ARG A 59 3.65 -6.29 2.27
CA ARG A 59 3.94 -5.97 3.67
C ARG A 59 5.44 -5.70 3.82
N VAL A 60 5.78 -4.62 4.53
CA VAL A 60 7.18 -4.26 4.82
C VAL A 60 7.49 -4.17 6.30
N ASP A 61 6.49 -3.93 7.15
CA ASP A 61 6.73 -3.78 8.60
C ASP A 61 5.47 -4.01 9.44
N VAL A 62 5.62 -3.89 10.77
CA VAL A 62 4.57 -3.82 11.78
C VAL A 62 4.62 -2.51 12.54
N THR A 63 3.47 -2.01 12.95
CA THR A 63 3.42 -0.99 13.99
C THR A 63 3.84 -1.59 15.34
N THR A 64 4.12 -0.72 16.31
CA THR A 64 4.33 -1.12 17.73
C THR A 64 3.13 -1.84 18.34
N GLU A 65 1.94 -1.66 17.76
CA GLU A 65 0.68 -2.31 18.16
C GLU A 65 0.44 -3.64 17.42
N GLY A 66 1.39 -4.08 16.59
CA GLY A 66 1.32 -5.33 15.84
C GLY A 66 0.49 -5.28 14.56
N LEU A 67 0.12 -4.09 14.08
CA LEU A 67 -0.67 -3.93 12.86
C LEU A 67 0.24 -3.91 11.62
N PRO A 68 -0.17 -4.55 10.50
CA PRO A 68 0.68 -4.61 9.32
C PRO A 68 0.79 -3.25 8.61
N ILE A 69 2.02 -2.91 8.21
CA ILE A 69 2.34 -1.78 7.34
C ILE A 69 2.68 -2.32 5.95
N GLY A 70 2.07 -1.74 4.92
CA GLY A 70 2.27 -2.14 3.53
C GLY A 70 2.65 -0.97 2.62
N VAL A 71 3.40 -1.30 1.57
CA VAL A 71 3.70 -0.39 0.46
C VAL A 71 3.04 -0.89 -0.82
N GLN A 72 2.63 0.05 -1.67
CA GLN A 72 2.11 -0.17 -3.00
C GLN A 72 3.20 0.10 -4.03
N ILE A 73 3.30 -0.79 -5.01
CA ILE A 73 4.17 -0.71 -6.16
C ILE A 73 3.27 -0.49 -7.38
N ILE A 74 3.60 0.52 -8.20
CA ILE A 74 2.89 0.82 -9.45
C ILE A 74 3.88 0.70 -10.60
N GLY A 75 3.57 -0.15 -11.57
CA GLY A 75 4.37 -0.32 -12.78
C GLY A 75 3.80 0.46 -13.97
N ARG A 76 4.54 0.48 -15.08
CA ARG A 76 4.06 1.00 -16.36
C ARG A 76 2.97 0.09 -16.94
N GLU A 77 2.17 0.62 -17.88
CA GLU A 77 1.15 -0.15 -18.60
C GLU A 77 1.71 -1.50 -19.10
N TYR A 78 0.99 -2.58 -18.77
CA TYR A 78 1.33 -3.96 -19.14
C TYR A 78 2.65 -4.52 -18.55
N ARG A 79 3.24 -3.85 -17.55
CA ARG A 79 4.47 -4.29 -16.88
C ARG A 79 4.23 -4.90 -15.50
N ASP A 80 3.29 -5.82 -15.41
CA ASP A 80 3.03 -6.63 -14.22
C ASP A 80 4.27 -7.43 -13.79
N ASP A 81 5.14 -7.78 -14.75
CA ASP A 81 6.42 -8.46 -14.50
C ASP A 81 7.33 -7.65 -13.58
N ILE A 82 7.43 -6.34 -13.79
CA ILE A 82 8.23 -5.44 -12.94
C ILE A 82 7.61 -5.32 -11.56
N VAL A 83 6.28 -5.14 -11.49
CA VAL A 83 5.57 -5.04 -10.20
C VAL A 83 5.81 -6.29 -9.36
N LEU A 84 5.62 -7.48 -9.94
CA LEU A 84 5.83 -8.75 -9.25
C LEU A 84 7.29 -8.95 -8.84
N ARG A 85 8.25 -8.54 -9.70
CA ARG A 85 9.67 -8.64 -9.36
C ARG A 85 10.02 -7.76 -8.16
N VAL A 86 9.59 -6.50 -8.17
CA VAL A 86 9.83 -5.57 -7.06
C VAL A 86 9.16 -6.08 -5.78
N MET A 87 7.94 -6.60 -5.87
CA MET A 87 7.27 -7.22 -4.72
C MET A 87 8.08 -8.38 -4.15
N ALA A 88 8.58 -9.29 -5.00
CA ALA A 88 9.38 -10.42 -4.54
C ALA A 88 10.67 -10.00 -3.84
N GLU A 89 11.36 -8.97 -4.34
CA GLU A 89 12.56 -8.42 -3.69
C GLU A 89 12.22 -7.80 -2.32
N LEU A 90 11.10 -7.08 -2.22
CA LEU A 90 10.63 -6.50 -0.96
C LEU A 90 10.20 -7.59 0.03
N GLU A 91 9.49 -8.63 -0.40
CA GLU A 91 9.15 -9.77 0.46
C GLU A 91 10.40 -10.45 1.00
N ALA A 92 11.40 -10.68 0.15
CA ALA A 92 12.66 -11.28 0.57
C ALA A 92 13.43 -10.41 1.58
N ALA A 93 13.40 -9.09 1.41
CA ALA A 93 14.09 -8.16 2.31
C ALA A 93 13.37 -7.96 3.65
N PHE A 94 12.04 -7.92 3.66
CA PHE A 94 11.23 -7.57 4.84
C PHE A 94 10.52 -8.76 5.50
N GLY A 95 10.74 -9.97 4.99
CA GLY A 95 10.15 -11.19 5.55
C GLY A 95 8.70 -11.47 5.12
N GLY A 96 8.20 -10.70 4.15
CA GLY A 96 6.95 -10.95 3.44
C GLY A 96 5.70 -11.05 4.32
N TRP A 97 4.73 -11.84 3.85
CA TRP A 97 3.50 -12.09 4.59
C TRP A 97 3.77 -12.87 5.89
N GLN A 98 3.13 -12.42 6.96
CA GLN A 98 3.15 -13.10 8.26
C GLN A 98 1.71 -13.35 8.72
N PRO A 99 1.43 -14.52 9.32
CA PRO A 99 0.11 -14.79 9.87
C PRO A 99 -0.20 -13.78 10.99
N PRO A 100 -1.46 -13.33 11.12
CA PRO A 100 -1.85 -12.52 12.26
C PRO A 100 -1.58 -13.31 13.55
N ALA A 101 -1.17 -12.61 14.61
CA ALA A 101 -1.03 -13.24 15.92
C ALA A 101 -2.39 -13.82 16.31
N ASN A 102 -2.46 -15.15 16.48
CA ASN A 102 -3.69 -15.81 16.89
C ASN A 102 -4.15 -15.20 18.21
N THR A 103 -5.30 -14.52 18.21
CA THR A 103 -5.98 -14.13 19.44
C THR A 103 -6.38 -15.41 20.17
N THR A 104 -5.52 -15.88 21.05
CA THR A 104 -5.90 -16.84 22.09
C THR A 104 -6.48 -16.02 23.23
N GLU A 105 -7.82 -16.11 23.41
CA GLU A 105 -8.65 -15.55 24.50
C GLU A 105 -8.78 -14.00 24.54
N SER A 106 -9.92 -13.38 24.86
CA SER A 106 -11.11 -13.79 25.61
C SER A 106 -12.41 -13.36 24.91
N ARG A 107 -13.38 -14.27 24.95
CA ARG A 107 -14.79 -14.03 24.67
C ARG A 107 -15.46 -13.34 25.85
#